data_AF-A0AAW0BXG7-F1
#
_entry.id   AF-A0AAW0BXG7-F1
#
_cell.length_a   1.000
_cell.length_b   1.000
_cell.length_c   1.000
_cell.angle_alpha   90.00
_cell.angle_beta   90.00
_cell.angle_gamma   90.00
#
_symmetry.space_group_name_H-M   'P 1'
#
loop_
_entity.id
_entity.type
_entity.pdbx_description
1 polymer ?
#
loop_
_entity_poly.entity_id
_entity_poly.type
_entity_poly.pdbx_seq_one_letter_code
_entity_poly.pdbx_strand_id
1 'polypeptide(L)'
;MANDKDSLIGMGFDVARVEWALKATGNRGLQPAMDFLFENEGKEIPDLSSVSESTSSRPPQDAMDVDDEEDAEALRSLGVKVATDAEAKSIKCSECGKVFRNTALAQFHAEKSGHQSFEESTEEIKPLTEEEKKERLAELREKMAAKRATKAVEEAKEAKANETLRRKTGKDMGALKEEMAQRQALKDAEQKKKDKIEDAKAKAAIKAQIEADKKARAEKFAREKALRHGEQIVDAPAAAPAASTSSGPVSGVAGKDFKETRLQIRMSTGGQPYTTTLPSDAPLREVAEFLAGQSLTVDVDTISFAQHFPRKAFSRADFSKSLRELGLTPSAVLIATPP
;
A
#
# COMPACT_ATOMS: atom_id res chain seq x y z
N MET A 1 -19.96 17.86 4.27
CA MET A 1 -19.24 17.40 3.07
C MET A 1 -17.80 17.79 3.28
N ALA A 2 -16.87 16.84 3.25
CA ALA A 2 -15.45 17.17 3.41
C ALA A 2 -15.04 18.03 2.22
N ASN A 3 -14.41 19.18 2.45
CA ASN A 3 -13.81 19.92 1.36
C ASN A 3 -12.65 19.08 0.82
N ASP A 4 -12.57 18.91 -0.49
CA ASP A 4 -11.46 18.21 -1.16
C ASP A 4 -10.11 18.84 -0.75
N LYS A 5 -10.09 20.16 -0.53
CA LYS A 5 -8.96 20.90 0.04
C LYS A 5 -8.46 20.34 1.38
N ASP A 6 -9.35 20.15 2.35
CA ASP A 6 -8.98 19.68 3.69
C ASP A 6 -8.53 18.21 3.66
N SER A 7 -9.06 17.43 2.71
CA SER A 7 -8.67 16.03 2.51
C SER A 7 -7.26 15.94 1.92
N LEU A 8 -6.93 16.77 0.92
CA LEU A 8 -5.59 16.84 0.33
C LEU A 8 -4.55 17.38 1.34
N ILE A 9 -4.92 18.39 2.13
CA ILE A 9 -4.06 18.89 3.21
C ILE A 9 -3.85 17.81 4.28
N GLY A 10 -4.90 17.06 4.64
CA GLY A 10 -4.81 15.93 5.57
C GLY A 10 -3.94 14.77 5.06
N MET A 11 -3.76 14.64 3.75
CA MET A 11 -2.84 13.69 3.11
C MET A 11 -1.40 14.19 3.03
N GLY A 12 -1.12 15.41 3.50
CA GLY A 12 0.23 15.98 3.61
C GLY A 12 0.69 16.81 2.41
N PHE A 13 -0.21 17.21 1.51
CA PHE A 13 0.13 18.08 0.39
C PHE A 13 0.17 19.56 0.80
N ASP A 14 1.10 20.32 0.21
CA ASP A 14 1.25 21.75 0.48
C ASP A 14 0.02 22.56 0.04
N VAL A 15 -0.42 23.51 0.87
CA VAL A 15 -1.67 24.26 0.70
C VAL A 15 -1.70 25.03 -0.63
N ALA A 16 -0.58 25.64 -1.05
CA ALA A 16 -0.53 26.39 -2.30
C ALA A 16 -0.63 25.47 -3.52
N ARG A 17 -0.06 24.28 -3.43
CA ARG A 17 -0.10 23.26 -4.48
C ARG A 17 -1.49 22.64 -4.61
N VAL A 18 -2.17 22.42 -3.48
CA VAL A 18 -3.56 21.95 -3.41
C VAL A 18 -4.51 22.97 -4.04
N GLU A 19 -4.36 24.26 -3.73
CA GLU A 19 -5.18 25.32 -4.34
C GLU A 19 -4.95 25.42 -5.84
N TRP A 20 -3.70 25.27 -6.29
CA TRP A 20 -3.39 25.18 -7.72
C TRP A 20 -4.05 23.99 -8.40
N ALA A 21 -3.98 22.81 -7.79
CA ALA A 21 -4.59 21.60 -8.32
C ALA A 21 -6.12 21.71 -8.38
N LEU A 22 -6.76 22.24 -7.34
CA LEU A 22 -8.21 22.44 -7.32
C LEU A 22 -8.65 23.49 -8.36
N LYS A 23 -7.83 24.53 -8.58
CA LYS A 23 -8.09 25.56 -9.60
C LYS A 23 -7.88 25.03 -11.02
N ALA A 24 -6.86 24.21 -11.25
CA ALA A 24 -6.58 23.60 -12.55
C ALA A 24 -7.60 22.50 -12.91
N THR A 25 -8.08 21.75 -11.92
CA THR A 25 -9.07 20.67 -12.11
C THR A 25 -10.52 21.16 -12.01
N GLY A 26 -10.74 22.42 -11.62
CA GLY A 26 -12.06 23.03 -11.51
C GLY A 26 -12.96 22.37 -10.48
N ASN A 27 -12.40 21.93 -9.34
CA ASN A 27 -13.11 21.20 -8.27
C ASN A 27 -13.88 19.96 -8.79
N ARG A 28 -13.34 19.24 -9.78
CA ARG A 28 -13.95 17.99 -10.31
C ARG A 28 -13.90 16.79 -9.36
N GLY A 29 -13.39 16.98 -8.14
CA GLY A 29 -13.30 15.99 -7.07
C GLY A 29 -11.86 15.73 -6.61
N LEU A 30 -11.72 14.94 -5.53
CA LEU A 30 -10.44 14.61 -4.90
C LEU A 30 -9.47 13.88 -5.85
N GLN A 31 -9.94 12.87 -6.59
CA GLN A 31 -9.08 12.01 -7.41
C GLN A 31 -8.38 12.78 -8.56
N PRO A 32 -9.10 13.60 -9.38
CA PRO A 32 -8.45 14.45 -10.37
C PRO A 32 -7.44 15.44 -9.79
N ALA A 33 -7.71 15.97 -8.59
CA ALA A 33 -6.79 16.87 -7.91
C ALA A 33 -5.52 16.15 -7.42
N MET A 34 -5.63 14.90 -6.97
CA MET A 34 -4.47 14.07 -6.63
C MET A 34 -3.61 13.77 -7.85
N ASP A 35 -4.23 13.33 -8.94
CA ASP A 35 -3.50 13.00 -10.18
C ASP A 35 -2.73 14.23 -10.70
N PHE A 36 -3.35 15.42 -10.65
CA PHE A 36 -2.70 16.67 -11.02
C PHE A 36 -1.54 17.05 -10.07
N LEU A 37 -1.68 16.80 -8.76
CA LEU A 37 -0.61 17.05 -7.79
C LEU A 37 0.60 16.16 -8.03
N PHE A 38 0.40 14.88 -8.33
CA PHE A 38 1.48 13.93 -8.63
C PHE A 38 2.19 14.25 -9.94
N GLU A 39 1.45 14.62 -11.00
CA GLU A 39 2.04 14.98 -12.29
C GLU A 39 2.85 16.28 -12.26
N ASN A 40 2.61 17.14 -11.25
CA ASN A 40 3.23 18.46 -11.15
C ASN A 40 4.02 18.65 -9.83
N GLU A 41 4.34 17.59 -9.11
CA GLU A 41 5.06 17.62 -7.83
C GLU A 41 6.45 18.26 -7.93
N GLY A 42 7.07 18.18 -9.12
CA GLY A 42 8.39 18.74 -9.43
C GLY A 42 8.39 20.07 -10.18
N LYS A 43 7.24 20.69 -10.45
CA LYS A 43 7.15 22.00 -11.12
C LYS A 43 6.98 23.11 -10.10
N GLU A 44 7.69 24.23 -10.30
CA GLU A 44 7.52 25.41 -9.46
C GLU A 44 6.08 25.91 -9.55
N ILE A 45 5.49 26.21 -8.39
CA ILE A 45 4.11 26.64 -8.28
C ILE A 45 4.02 28.04 -8.90
N PRO A 46 3.22 28.26 -9.96
CA PRO A 46 3.01 29.59 -10.51
C PRO A 46 2.24 30.45 -9.48
N ASP A 47 2.65 31.70 -9.26
CA ASP A 47 1.95 32.63 -8.36
C ASP A 47 0.52 32.90 -8.86
N LEU A 48 -0.47 32.36 -8.14
CA LEU A 48 -1.89 32.32 -8.54
C LEU A 48 -2.66 33.62 -8.27
N SER A 49 -1.97 34.69 -7.88
CA SER A 49 -2.57 36.01 -7.66
C SER A 49 -3.04 36.72 -8.94
N SER A 50 -2.70 36.23 -10.15
CA SER A 50 -2.95 36.95 -11.41
C SER A 50 -3.92 36.30 -12.42
N VAL A 51 -4.48 35.12 -12.17
CA VAL A 51 -5.35 34.44 -13.16
C VAL A 51 -6.82 34.43 -12.73
N SER A 52 -7.61 35.27 -13.41
CA SER A 52 -9.07 35.35 -13.35
C SER A 52 -9.74 34.20 -14.12
N GLU A 53 -10.94 33.84 -13.68
CA GLU A 53 -11.83 32.82 -14.26
C GLU A 53 -11.90 32.86 -15.79
N SER A 54 -11.68 31.71 -16.42
CA SER A 54 -12.13 31.45 -17.79
C SER A 54 -13.02 30.21 -17.78
N THR A 55 -14.33 30.46 -17.75
CA THR A 55 -15.38 29.47 -17.98
C THR A 55 -15.33 29.00 -19.44
N SER A 56 -14.77 27.81 -19.67
CA SER A 56 -14.90 27.11 -20.96
C SER A 56 -15.94 26.00 -20.85
N SER A 57 -17.18 26.38 -21.15
CA SER A 57 -18.28 25.47 -21.49
C SER A 57 -17.99 24.84 -22.85
N ARG A 58 -17.95 23.51 -22.92
CA ARG A 58 -17.72 22.75 -24.16
C ARG A 58 -18.97 21.91 -24.46
N PRO A 59 -19.66 22.08 -25.60
CA PRO A 59 -20.71 21.15 -26.03
C PRO A 59 -20.14 19.99 -26.86
N PRO A 60 -20.90 18.89 -27.04
CA PRO A 60 -20.39 17.63 -27.55
C PRO A 60 -20.35 17.58 -29.09
N GLN A 61 -19.33 16.85 -29.54
CA GLN A 61 -19.08 16.28 -30.86
C GLN A 61 -20.32 15.87 -31.68
N ASP A 62 -20.39 16.32 -32.93
CA ASP A 62 -20.98 15.54 -34.03
C ASP A 62 -20.40 15.99 -35.39
N ALA A 63 -20.18 15.00 -36.26
CA ALA A 63 -19.84 15.05 -37.69
C ALA A 63 -18.68 15.98 -38.15
N MET A 64 -17.47 15.41 -38.27
CA MET A 64 -16.40 15.96 -39.11
C MET A 64 -16.62 15.52 -40.56
N ASP A 65 -17.36 16.31 -41.32
CA ASP A 65 -17.16 16.48 -42.76
C ASP A 65 -16.46 17.84 -42.88
N VAL A 66 -15.17 17.86 -43.19
CA VAL A 66 -14.40 19.10 -43.26
C VAL A 66 -13.73 19.17 -44.62
N ASP A 67 -14.33 20.05 -45.42
CA ASP A 67 -13.86 20.59 -46.69
C ASP A 67 -12.38 20.99 -46.67
N ASP A 68 -11.81 21.00 -47.88
CA ASP A 68 -10.43 21.29 -48.30
C ASP A 68 -9.86 22.67 -47.86
N GLU A 69 -10.61 23.45 -47.06
CA GLU A 69 -10.33 24.87 -46.79
C GLU A 69 -9.67 25.14 -45.41
N GLU A 70 -9.85 24.25 -44.41
CA GLU A 70 -9.24 24.41 -43.08
C GLU A 70 -7.75 23.98 -43.04
N ASP A 71 -7.34 23.04 -43.90
CA ASP A 71 -5.92 22.62 -44.03
C ASP A 71 -5.06 23.72 -44.68
N ALA A 72 -5.67 24.60 -45.48
CA ALA A 72 -5.01 25.78 -46.06
C ALA A 72 -4.81 26.91 -45.04
N GLU A 73 -5.65 26.98 -44.00
CA GLU A 73 -5.56 27.97 -42.93
C GLU A 73 -4.62 27.51 -41.81
N ALA A 74 -4.60 26.20 -41.51
CA ALA A 74 -3.62 25.60 -40.60
C ALA A 74 -2.17 25.78 -41.11
N LEU A 75 -1.92 25.66 -42.42
CA LEU A 75 -0.62 25.94 -43.04
C LEU A 75 -0.24 27.43 -43.06
N ARG A 76 -1.22 28.35 -43.00
CA ARG A 76 -0.96 29.80 -42.82
C ARG A 76 -0.63 30.15 -41.38
N SER A 77 -1.22 29.44 -40.41
CA SER A 77 -0.91 29.61 -38.97
C SER A 77 0.49 29.09 -38.59
N LEU A 78 1.05 28.15 -39.37
CA LEU A 78 2.40 27.60 -39.21
C LEU A 78 3.53 28.47 -39.81
N GLY A 79 3.24 29.76 -40.12
CA GLY A 79 4.29 30.78 -40.21
C GLY A 79 5.00 30.95 -41.56
N VAL A 80 4.38 30.59 -42.68
CA VAL A 80 4.86 31.04 -44.00
C VAL A 80 4.20 32.40 -44.32
N LYS A 81 4.79 33.47 -43.78
CA LYS A 81 4.56 34.81 -44.30
C LYS A 81 5.23 34.89 -45.68
N VAL A 82 4.44 34.99 -46.75
CA VAL A 82 4.95 35.48 -48.04
C VAL A 82 5.19 36.98 -47.87
N ALA A 83 6.37 37.31 -47.38
CA ALA A 83 6.91 38.66 -47.43
C ALA A 83 7.61 38.82 -48.79
N THR A 84 6.93 39.50 -49.70
CA THR A 84 7.59 40.21 -50.80
C THR A 84 8.20 41.48 -50.21
N ASP A 85 9.48 41.43 -49.84
CA ASP A 85 10.46 42.48 -50.11
C ASP A 85 11.83 42.13 -49.52
N ALA A 86 12.84 42.35 -50.38
CA ALA A 86 14.29 42.45 -50.18
C ALA A 86 14.94 42.04 -48.83
N GLU A 87 15.64 40.90 -48.85
CA GLU A 87 17.11 40.79 -48.70
C GLU A 87 17.50 39.29 -48.61
N ALA A 88 17.77 38.68 -49.76
CA ALA A 88 18.25 37.29 -49.82
C ALA A 88 19.75 37.22 -49.45
N LYS A 89 20.05 37.09 -48.16
CA LYS A 89 21.37 36.65 -47.65
C LYS A 89 21.28 35.14 -47.40
N SER A 90 21.67 34.30 -48.37
CA SER A 90 21.69 32.85 -48.15
C SER A 90 22.89 32.50 -47.27
N ILE A 91 22.70 31.61 -46.30
CA ILE A 91 23.72 31.31 -45.28
C ILE A 91 24.20 29.89 -45.54
N LYS A 92 25.47 29.71 -45.92
CA LYS A 92 26.07 28.39 -46.12
C LYS A 92 26.79 27.95 -44.85
N CYS A 93 26.61 26.69 -44.46
CA CYS A 93 27.46 26.10 -43.42
C CYS A 93 28.79 25.67 -44.05
N SER A 94 29.91 26.17 -43.55
CA SER A 94 31.25 25.85 -44.07
C SER A 94 31.70 24.42 -43.73
N GLU A 95 31.09 23.81 -42.71
CA GLU A 95 31.40 22.44 -42.26
C GLU A 95 30.66 21.36 -43.07
N CYS A 96 29.52 21.67 -43.68
CA CYS A 96 28.74 20.68 -44.46
C CYS A 96 28.30 21.15 -45.85
N GLY A 97 28.59 22.40 -46.23
CA GLY A 97 28.26 22.98 -47.54
C GLY A 97 26.77 23.20 -47.79
N LYS A 98 25.89 22.99 -46.80
CA LYS A 98 24.44 23.19 -46.98
C LYS A 98 24.11 24.67 -46.93
N VAL A 99 23.36 25.12 -47.94
CA VAL A 99 22.90 26.51 -48.07
C VAL A 99 21.49 26.63 -47.51
N PHE A 100 21.29 27.57 -46.59
CA PHE A 100 20.03 27.84 -45.93
C PHE A 100 19.43 29.14 -46.45
N ARG A 101 18.11 29.13 -46.60
CA ARG A 101 17.33 30.26 -47.13
C ARG A 101 17.02 31.33 -46.07
N ASN A 102 17.11 30.98 -44.79
CA ASN A 102 16.82 31.88 -43.67
C ASN A 102 17.70 31.53 -42.46
N THR A 103 17.99 32.51 -41.60
CA THR A 103 18.75 32.40 -40.35
C THR A 103 18.16 31.35 -39.40
N ALA A 104 16.83 31.27 -39.30
CA ALA A 104 16.14 30.28 -38.47
C ALA A 104 16.39 28.83 -38.90
N LEU A 105 16.55 28.57 -40.20
CA LEU A 105 16.88 27.23 -40.71
C LEU A 105 18.36 26.89 -40.51
N ALA A 106 19.24 27.89 -40.52
CA ALA A 106 20.65 27.73 -40.17
C ALA A 106 20.81 27.43 -38.66
N GLN A 107 20.05 28.10 -37.79
CA GLN A 107 20.02 27.80 -36.34
C GLN A 107 19.49 26.39 -36.05
N PHE A 108 18.41 25.96 -36.70
CA PHE A 108 17.91 24.58 -36.55
C PHE A 108 18.93 23.54 -37.05
N HIS A 109 19.69 23.86 -38.10
CA HIS A 109 20.79 23.03 -38.56
C HIS A 109 21.95 23.01 -37.56
N ALA A 110 22.26 24.14 -36.92
CA ALA A 110 23.25 24.23 -35.86
C ALA A 110 22.86 23.38 -34.64
N GLU A 111 21.59 23.42 -34.22
CA GLU A 111 21.09 22.63 -33.09
C GLU A 111 21.06 21.13 -33.37
N LYS A 112 20.66 20.74 -34.59
CA LYS A 112 20.52 19.32 -34.95
C LYS A 112 21.85 18.66 -35.35
N SER A 113 22.80 19.43 -35.89
CA SER A 113 24.06 18.92 -36.45
C SER A 113 25.28 19.36 -35.66
N GLY A 114 25.16 20.36 -34.79
CA GLY A 114 26.27 20.92 -33.99
C GLY A 114 27.20 21.85 -34.76
N HIS A 115 26.92 22.18 -36.03
CA HIS A 115 27.80 22.98 -36.87
C HIS A 115 27.62 24.48 -36.56
N GLN A 116 28.71 25.20 -36.32
CA GLN A 116 28.66 26.60 -35.86
C GLN A 116 29.26 27.60 -36.85
N SER A 117 30.00 27.13 -37.85
CA SER A 117 30.61 28.01 -38.84
C SER A 117 29.67 28.19 -40.05
N PHE A 118 29.11 29.40 -40.16
CA PHE A 118 28.22 29.81 -41.24
C PHE A 118 28.79 31.04 -41.96
N GLU A 119 28.86 30.96 -43.28
CA GLU A 119 29.29 32.05 -44.15
C GLU A 119 28.08 32.61 -44.91
N GLU A 120 27.95 33.93 -44.97
CA GLU A 120 26.93 34.60 -45.78
C GLU A 120 27.35 34.51 -47.26
N SER A 121 26.65 33.68 -48.04
CA SER A 121 26.88 33.53 -49.48
C SER A 121 25.80 34.28 -50.26
N THR A 122 26.16 35.07 -51.25
CA THR A 122 25.21 35.80 -52.11
C THR A 122 24.66 34.95 -53.27
N GLU A 123 24.69 33.63 -53.14
CA GLU A 123 24.18 32.74 -54.17
C GLU A 123 22.66 32.66 -54.02
N GLU A 124 21.96 33.29 -54.95
CA GLU A 124 20.52 33.21 -55.13
C GLU A 124 20.13 31.74 -55.34
N ILE A 125 19.54 31.13 -54.33
CA ILE A 125 18.97 29.79 -54.45
C ILE A 125 17.86 29.88 -55.48
N LYS A 126 18.12 29.37 -56.69
CA LYS A 126 17.15 29.25 -57.77
C LYS A 126 15.87 28.62 -57.18
N PRO A 127 14.75 29.35 -57.14
CA PRO A 127 13.55 28.83 -56.51
C PRO A 127 13.16 27.55 -57.24
N LEU A 128 13.05 26.43 -56.51
CA LEU A 128 12.51 25.16 -57.03
C LEU A 128 11.35 25.48 -57.97
N THR A 129 11.37 24.93 -59.18
CA THR A 129 10.32 25.13 -60.16
C THR A 129 8.99 24.70 -59.56
N GLU A 130 7.90 25.33 -59.99
CA GLU A 130 6.57 25.05 -59.42
C GLU A 130 6.16 23.58 -59.55
N GLU A 131 6.78 22.86 -60.49
CA GLU A 131 6.58 21.43 -60.74
C GLU A 131 7.27 20.56 -59.68
N GLU A 132 8.54 20.82 -59.35
CA GLU A 132 9.26 20.07 -58.30
C GLU A 132 8.66 20.29 -56.89
N LYS A 133 8.05 21.46 -56.66
CA LYS A 133 7.30 21.73 -55.42
C LYS A 133 5.99 20.95 -55.37
N LYS A 134 5.27 20.83 -56.49
CA LYS A 134 4.03 20.06 -56.57
C LYS A 134 4.31 18.57 -56.37
N GLU A 135 5.38 18.05 -56.97
CA GLU A 135 5.80 16.65 -56.78
C GLU A 135 6.24 16.37 -55.34
N ARG A 136 7.05 17.24 -54.73
CA ARG A 136 7.40 17.08 -53.30
C ARG A 136 6.18 17.16 -52.39
N LEU A 137 5.20 18.01 -52.68
CA LEU A 137 3.96 18.09 -51.91
C LEU A 137 3.10 16.83 -52.11
N ALA A 138 3.06 16.26 -53.31
CA ALA A 138 2.38 15.00 -53.59
C ALA A 138 3.05 13.84 -52.82
N GLU A 139 4.38 13.71 -52.89
CA GLU A 139 5.15 12.69 -52.17
C GLU A 139 4.98 12.82 -50.64
N LEU A 140 4.90 14.04 -50.11
CA LEU A 140 4.68 14.29 -48.69
C LEU A 140 3.25 13.94 -48.27
N ARG A 141 2.25 14.22 -49.12
CA ARG A 141 0.86 13.78 -48.90
C ARG A 141 0.74 12.26 -48.94
N GLU A 142 1.39 11.58 -49.88
CA GLU A 142 1.42 10.12 -49.95
C GLU A 142 2.09 9.51 -48.72
N LYS A 143 3.22 10.06 -48.26
CA LYS A 143 3.88 9.62 -47.02
C LYS A 143 3.02 9.86 -45.78
N MET A 144 2.25 10.94 -45.72
CA MET A 144 1.32 11.22 -44.62
C MET A 144 0.10 10.31 -44.68
N ALA A 145 -0.45 10.03 -45.86
CA ALA A 145 -1.53 9.08 -46.06
C ALA A 145 -1.10 7.65 -45.67
N ALA A 146 0.10 7.23 -46.08
CA ALA A 146 0.67 5.94 -45.67
C ALA A 146 0.84 5.85 -44.14
N LYS A 147 1.34 6.91 -43.48
CA LYS A 147 1.45 6.96 -42.01
C LYS A 147 0.09 6.97 -41.31
N ARG A 148 -0.92 7.64 -41.88
CA ARG A 148 -2.31 7.62 -41.35
C ARG A 148 -2.91 6.22 -41.49
N ALA A 149 -2.68 5.55 -42.61
CA ALA A 149 -3.16 4.18 -42.83
C ALA A 149 -2.51 3.17 -41.87
N THR A 150 -1.20 3.25 -41.62
CA THR A 150 -0.54 2.38 -40.64
C THR A 150 -1.05 2.63 -39.22
N LYS A 151 -1.19 3.91 -38.83
CA LYS A 151 -1.74 4.28 -37.52
C LYS A 151 -3.19 3.81 -37.34
N ALA A 152 -4.04 3.95 -38.35
CA ALA A 152 -5.42 3.48 -38.29
C ALA A 152 -5.51 1.95 -38.10
N VAL A 153 -4.59 1.18 -38.71
CA VAL A 153 -4.52 -0.28 -38.51
C VAL A 153 -4.02 -0.63 -37.11
N GLU A 154 -3.07 0.11 -36.56
CA GLU A 154 -2.57 -0.08 -35.19
C GLU A 154 -3.64 0.28 -34.15
N GLU A 155 -4.27 1.45 -34.28
CA GLU A 155 -5.37 1.88 -33.40
C GLU A 155 -6.56 0.91 -33.46
N ALA A 156 -6.89 0.36 -34.63
CA ALA A 156 -7.93 -0.65 -34.75
C ALA A 156 -7.56 -1.98 -34.06
N LYS A 157 -6.27 -2.35 -34.01
CA LYS A 157 -5.79 -3.53 -33.27
C LYS A 157 -5.80 -3.26 -31.77
N GLU A 158 -5.36 -2.08 -31.34
CA GLU A 158 -5.37 -1.67 -29.93
C GLU A 158 -6.79 -1.56 -29.38
N ALA A 159 -7.73 -1.01 -30.15
CA ALA A 159 -9.14 -0.96 -29.77
C ALA A 159 -9.74 -2.37 -29.59
N LYS A 160 -9.45 -3.30 -30.51
CA LYS A 160 -9.85 -4.71 -30.38
C LYS A 160 -9.21 -5.37 -29.16
N ALA A 161 -7.92 -5.13 -28.91
CA ALA A 161 -7.23 -5.67 -27.74
C ALA A 161 -7.84 -5.14 -26.43
N ASN A 162 -8.10 -3.83 -26.35
CA ASN A 162 -8.73 -3.20 -25.20
C ASN A 162 -10.16 -3.73 -24.96
N GLU A 163 -10.96 -3.91 -26.01
CA GLU A 163 -12.29 -4.53 -25.89
C GLU A 163 -12.19 -5.97 -25.38
N THR A 164 -11.24 -6.77 -25.88
CA THR A 164 -11.05 -8.14 -25.36
C THR A 164 -10.58 -8.16 -23.92
N LEU A 165 -9.72 -7.23 -23.50
CA LEU A 165 -9.29 -7.08 -22.10
C LEU A 165 -10.47 -6.73 -21.20
N ARG A 166 -11.34 -5.80 -21.63
CA ARG A 166 -12.57 -5.46 -20.90
C ARG A 166 -13.51 -6.66 -20.74
N ARG A 167 -13.67 -7.46 -21.79
CA ARG A 167 -14.49 -8.69 -21.73
C ARG A 167 -13.87 -9.75 -20.82
N LYS A 168 -12.54 -9.95 -20.89
CA LYS A 168 -11.82 -10.90 -20.03
C LYS A 168 -11.88 -10.49 -18.58
N THR A 169 -11.53 -9.24 -18.24
CA THR A 169 -11.60 -8.72 -16.86
C THR A 169 -13.01 -8.85 -16.26
N GLY A 170 -14.06 -8.58 -17.03
CA GLY A 170 -15.44 -8.81 -16.59
C GLY A 170 -15.74 -10.28 -16.28
N LYS A 171 -15.28 -11.21 -17.13
CA LYS A 171 -15.44 -12.66 -16.94
C LYS A 171 -14.61 -13.17 -15.76
N ASP A 172 -13.38 -12.71 -15.64
CA ASP A 172 -12.43 -13.10 -14.59
C ASP A 172 -12.93 -12.62 -13.22
N MET A 173 -13.50 -11.41 -13.13
CA MET A 173 -14.13 -10.94 -11.90
C MET A 173 -15.37 -11.75 -11.50
N GLY A 174 -16.13 -12.27 -12.48
CA GLY A 174 -17.21 -13.21 -12.22
C GLY A 174 -16.68 -14.55 -11.68
N ALA A 175 -15.70 -15.13 -12.38
CA ALA A 175 -15.08 -16.39 -11.99
C ALA A 175 -14.41 -16.32 -10.60
N LEU A 176 -13.70 -15.23 -10.29
CA LEU A 176 -13.06 -15.01 -8.98
C LEU A 176 -14.09 -14.91 -7.84
N LYS A 177 -15.24 -14.28 -8.07
CA LYS A 177 -16.33 -14.22 -7.07
C LYS A 177 -16.94 -15.60 -6.83
N GLU A 178 -17.19 -16.36 -7.89
CA GLU A 178 -17.70 -17.73 -7.78
C GLU A 178 -16.70 -18.65 -7.07
N GLU A 179 -15.41 -18.57 -7.40
CA GLU A 179 -14.35 -19.34 -6.75
C GLU A 179 -14.23 -18.97 -5.27
N MET A 180 -14.28 -17.67 -4.93
CA MET A 180 -14.26 -17.22 -3.54
C MET A 180 -15.46 -17.77 -2.75
N ALA A 181 -16.66 -17.71 -3.32
CA ALA A 181 -17.87 -18.23 -2.70
C ALA A 181 -17.82 -19.75 -2.52
N GLN A 182 -17.33 -20.49 -3.52
CA GLN A 182 -17.12 -21.94 -3.43
C GLN A 182 -16.10 -22.29 -2.36
N ARG A 183 -14.97 -21.56 -2.29
CA ARG A 183 -13.93 -21.79 -1.29
C ARG A 183 -14.43 -21.50 0.14
N GLN A 184 -15.26 -20.48 0.33
CA GLN A 184 -15.89 -20.20 1.61
C GLN A 184 -16.88 -21.30 2.00
N ALA A 185 -17.76 -21.71 1.08
CA ALA A 185 -18.71 -22.80 1.33
C ALA A 185 -18.03 -24.12 1.69
N LEU A 186 -16.91 -24.45 1.03
CA LEU A 186 -16.10 -25.63 1.36
C LEU A 186 -15.46 -25.53 2.75
N LYS A 187 -14.89 -24.37 3.10
CA LYS A 187 -14.32 -24.14 4.44
C LYS A 187 -15.39 -24.24 5.52
N ASP A 188 -16.57 -23.66 5.32
CA ASP A 188 -17.67 -23.72 6.27
C ASP A 188 -18.20 -25.15 6.44
N ALA A 189 -18.25 -25.93 5.34
CA ALA A 189 -18.63 -27.33 5.40
C ALA A 189 -17.58 -28.18 6.13
N GLU A 190 -16.29 -27.89 5.96
CA GLU A 190 -15.21 -28.56 6.68
C GLU A 190 -15.20 -28.21 8.17
N GLN A 191 -15.38 -26.94 8.53
CA GLN A 191 -15.49 -26.49 9.92
C GLN A 191 -16.69 -27.16 10.61
N LYS A 192 -17.87 -27.14 9.98
CA LYS A 192 -19.05 -27.85 10.53
C LYS A 192 -18.82 -29.35 10.73
N LYS A 193 -17.99 -29.99 9.89
CA LYS A 193 -17.62 -31.41 10.08
C LYS A 193 -16.64 -31.58 11.24
N LYS A 194 -15.63 -30.70 11.35
CA LYS A 194 -14.67 -30.70 12.46
C LYS A 194 -15.37 -30.45 13.79
N ASP A 195 -16.23 -29.44 13.87
CA ASP A 195 -16.98 -29.11 15.08
C ASP A 195 -17.87 -30.28 15.52
N LYS A 196 -18.56 -30.95 14.59
CA LYS A 196 -19.34 -32.16 14.89
C LYS A 196 -18.47 -33.30 15.43
N ILE A 197 -17.26 -33.47 14.90
CA ILE A 197 -16.33 -34.52 15.34
C ILE A 197 -15.78 -34.18 16.72
N GLU A 198 -15.36 -32.94 16.95
CA GLU A 198 -14.83 -32.49 18.24
C GLU A 198 -15.91 -32.48 19.33
N ASP A 199 -17.15 -32.08 19.00
CA ASP A 199 -18.29 -32.19 19.92
C ASP A 199 -18.61 -33.65 20.26
N ALA A 200 -18.56 -34.55 19.28
CA ALA A 200 -18.77 -35.98 19.53
C ALA A 200 -17.65 -36.56 20.40
N LYS A 201 -16.38 -36.18 20.15
CA LYS A 201 -15.23 -36.57 20.98
C LYS A 201 -15.33 -36.00 22.38
N ALA A 202 -15.71 -34.73 22.55
CA ALA A 202 -15.88 -34.10 23.85
C ALA A 202 -16.99 -34.79 24.66
N LYS A 203 -18.13 -35.09 24.03
CA LYS A 203 -19.21 -35.87 24.66
C LYS A 203 -18.75 -37.29 25.04
N ALA A 204 -17.98 -37.96 24.19
CA ALA A 204 -17.42 -39.27 24.49
C ALA A 204 -16.40 -39.22 25.65
N ALA A 205 -15.55 -38.20 25.70
CA ALA A 205 -14.58 -37.99 26.77
C ALA A 205 -15.28 -37.73 28.13
N ILE A 206 -16.31 -36.88 28.16
CA ILE A 206 -17.11 -36.63 29.37
C ILE A 206 -17.79 -37.92 29.82
N LYS A 207 -18.39 -38.68 28.89
CA LYS A 207 -19.02 -39.95 29.22
C LYS A 207 -18.01 -40.96 29.79
N ALA A 208 -16.82 -41.07 29.20
CA ALA A 208 -15.74 -41.92 29.70
C ALA A 208 -15.27 -41.49 31.10
N GLN A 209 -15.20 -40.18 31.37
CA GLN A 209 -14.83 -39.66 32.69
C GLN A 209 -15.90 -39.98 33.75
N ILE A 210 -17.19 -39.88 33.40
CA ILE A 210 -18.29 -40.27 34.29
C ILE A 210 -18.28 -41.79 34.55
N GLU A 211 -18.01 -42.61 33.53
CA GLU A 211 -17.89 -44.06 33.69
C GLU A 211 -16.68 -44.45 34.56
N ALA A 212 -15.55 -43.75 34.41
CA ALA A 212 -14.37 -43.94 35.26
C ALA A 212 -14.64 -43.54 36.72
N ASP A 213 -15.27 -42.38 36.97
CA ASP A 213 -15.63 -41.95 38.32
C ASP A 213 -16.66 -42.90 38.98
N LYS A 214 -17.64 -43.36 38.20
CA LYS A 214 -18.63 -44.36 38.67
C LYS A 214 -17.98 -45.68 39.03
N LYS A 215 -17.04 -46.17 38.22
CA LYS A 215 -16.26 -47.39 38.50
C LYS A 215 -15.38 -47.21 39.74
N ALA A 216 -14.63 -46.12 39.83
CA ALA A 216 -13.79 -45.81 40.99
C ALA A 216 -14.61 -45.71 42.28
N ARG A 217 -15.82 -45.13 42.23
CA ARG A 217 -16.74 -45.08 43.38
C ARG A 217 -17.28 -46.47 43.75
N ALA A 218 -17.62 -47.30 42.77
CA ALA A 218 -18.08 -48.66 43.01
C ALA A 218 -16.98 -49.54 43.64
N GLU A 219 -15.74 -49.43 43.14
CA GLU A 219 -14.57 -50.12 43.70
C GLU A 219 -14.26 -49.67 45.12
N LYS A 220 -14.33 -48.36 45.40
CA LYS A 220 -14.16 -47.82 46.76
C LYS A 220 -15.26 -48.31 47.71
N PHE A 221 -16.50 -48.39 47.27
CA PHE A 221 -17.61 -48.87 48.10
C PHE A 221 -17.47 -50.36 48.45
N ALA A 222 -17.10 -51.21 47.47
CA ALA A 222 -16.83 -52.62 47.72
C ALA A 222 -15.62 -52.81 48.65
N ARG A 223 -14.55 -52.03 48.44
CA ARG A 223 -13.36 -52.04 49.31
C ARG A 223 -13.71 -51.63 50.74
N GLU A 224 -14.47 -50.56 50.94
CA GLU A 224 -14.91 -50.13 52.27
C GLU A 224 -15.86 -51.15 52.94
N LYS A 225 -16.77 -51.76 52.18
CA LYS A 225 -17.65 -52.83 52.69
C LYS A 225 -16.86 -54.07 53.12
N ALA A 226 -15.84 -54.47 52.35
CA ALA A 226 -14.95 -55.57 52.70
C ALA A 226 -14.14 -55.26 53.97
N LEU A 227 -13.58 -54.05 54.08
CA LEU A 227 -12.89 -53.56 55.29
C LEU A 227 -13.82 -53.55 56.52
N ARG A 228 -15.10 -53.20 56.36
CA ARG A 228 -16.06 -53.15 57.48
C ARG A 228 -16.59 -54.52 57.91
N HIS A 229 -16.57 -55.53 57.02
CA HIS A 229 -16.96 -56.91 57.34
C HIS A 229 -15.82 -57.77 57.92
N GLY A 230 -14.64 -57.18 58.16
CA GLY A 230 -13.52 -57.85 58.84
C GLY A 230 -12.75 -58.86 57.97
N GLU A 231 -12.91 -58.82 56.66
CA GLU A 231 -12.11 -59.64 55.74
C GLU A 231 -10.77 -58.94 55.46
N GLN A 232 -9.66 -59.61 55.76
CA GLN A 232 -8.32 -59.06 55.62
C GLN A 232 -7.93 -58.92 54.15
N ILE A 233 -7.81 -57.67 53.68
CA ILE A 233 -7.20 -57.36 52.39
C ILE A 233 -5.68 -57.25 52.65
N VAL A 234 -4.93 -58.18 52.08
CA VAL A 234 -3.47 -58.09 51.95
C VAL A 234 -3.12 -56.95 50.99
N ASP A 235 -2.68 -55.82 51.53
CA ASP A 235 -2.05 -54.72 50.77
C ASP A 235 -0.51 -54.91 50.79
N ALA A 236 0.13 -54.90 49.61
CA ALA A 236 1.53 -54.53 49.42
C ALA A 236 1.81 -54.15 47.95
N PRO A 237 2.71 -53.19 47.64
CA PRO A 237 3.06 -51.98 48.37
C PRO A 237 2.95 -50.69 47.52
N ALA A 238 2.87 -49.55 48.21
CA ALA A 238 3.34 -48.21 47.86
C ALA A 238 3.30 -47.74 46.37
N ALA A 239 2.34 -46.88 46.07
CA ALA A 239 2.49 -45.79 45.10
C ALA A 239 1.91 -44.49 45.70
N ALA A 240 2.62 -43.39 45.45
CA ALA A 240 2.56 -42.08 46.09
C ALA A 240 1.16 -41.44 46.28
N PRO A 241 0.99 -40.53 47.26
CA PRO A 241 -0.29 -39.88 47.51
C PRO A 241 -0.61 -38.86 46.41
N ALA A 242 -1.67 -39.14 45.65
CA ALA A 242 -2.36 -38.16 44.82
C ALA A 242 -3.83 -38.08 45.26
N ALA A 243 -4.14 -37.01 45.98
CA ALA A 243 -5.46 -36.46 46.23
C ALA A 243 -5.24 -34.97 46.58
N SER A 244 -6.12 -34.01 46.39
CA SER A 244 -7.35 -33.85 45.63
C SER A 244 -7.68 -32.37 45.82
N THR A 245 -8.16 -31.73 44.77
CA THR A 245 -8.74 -30.38 44.78
C THR A 245 -9.81 -30.22 45.85
N SER A 246 -9.67 -29.23 46.74
CA SER A 246 -10.81 -28.57 47.37
C SER A 246 -10.62 -27.05 47.33
N SER A 247 -11.70 -26.41 46.89
CA SER A 247 -11.90 -24.98 46.73
C SER A 247 -12.02 -24.26 48.07
N GLY A 248 -11.26 -23.18 48.22
CA GLY A 248 -11.43 -22.18 49.28
C GLY A 248 -10.37 -21.08 49.14
N PRO A 249 -10.73 -19.79 49.06
CA PRO A 249 -9.81 -18.73 48.70
C PRO A 249 -9.00 -18.28 49.91
N VAL A 250 -7.69 -18.06 49.76
CA VAL A 250 -6.99 -16.92 50.36
C VAL A 250 -5.57 -16.82 49.80
N SER A 251 -5.19 -15.56 49.60
CA SER A 251 -3.93 -15.00 49.15
C SER A 251 -2.65 -15.68 49.66
N GLY A 252 -1.68 -15.82 48.75
CA GLY A 252 -0.28 -16.15 49.08
C GLY A 252 0.35 -17.12 48.09
N VAL A 253 0.66 -16.69 46.86
CA VAL A 253 1.45 -17.48 45.91
C VAL A 253 2.82 -16.83 45.75
N ALA A 254 3.68 -17.04 46.73
CA ALA A 254 5.12 -17.00 46.55
C ALA A 254 5.59 -18.47 46.55
N GLY A 255 5.99 -19.00 45.38
CA GLY A 255 6.67 -20.31 45.31
C GLY A 255 6.05 -21.41 44.46
N LYS A 256 5.19 -21.11 43.47
CA LYS A 256 4.89 -22.07 42.39
C LYS A 256 5.60 -21.62 41.12
N ASP A 257 6.46 -22.49 40.59
CA ASP A 257 7.19 -22.24 39.36
C ASP A 257 6.25 -22.36 38.15
N PHE A 258 5.74 -21.22 37.69
CA PHE A 258 5.02 -21.15 36.44
C PHE A 258 6.04 -21.10 35.29
N LYS A 259 5.80 -21.84 34.21
CA LYS A 259 6.67 -21.83 33.01
C LYS A 259 6.51 -20.57 32.16
N GLU A 260 5.35 -19.93 32.27
CA GLU A 260 4.96 -18.75 31.52
C GLU A 260 4.52 -17.64 32.47
N THR A 261 4.75 -16.40 32.04
CA THR A 261 4.36 -15.18 32.75
C THR A 261 3.45 -14.34 31.87
N ARG A 262 2.33 -13.89 32.43
CA ARG A 262 1.42 -12.96 31.75
C ARG A 262 1.68 -11.54 32.22
N LEU A 263 2.17 -10.69 31.34
CA LEU A 263 2.45 -9.30 31.65
C LEU A 263 1.39 -8.39 31.05
N GLN A 264 0.95 -7.41 31.84
CA GLN A 264 0.18 -6.27 31.36
C GLN A 264 1.03 -5.02 31.51
N ILE A 265 1.41 -4.42 30.40
CA ILE A 265 2.26 -3.25 30.34
C ILE A 265 1.37 -2.03 30.07
N ARG A 266 1.47 -1.03 30.94
CA ARG A 266 0.76 0.24 30.82
C ARG A 266 1.77 1.33 30.52
N MET A 267 1.54 2.11 29.47
CA MET A 267 2.37 3.28 29.20
C MET A 267 2.03 4.42 30.17
N SER A 268 3.04 5.14 30.66
CA SER A 268 2.87 6.34 31.50
C SER A 268 2.23 7.50 30.74
N THR A 269 2.41 7.53 29.42
CA THR A 269 1.80 8.50 28.48
C THR A 269 0.29 8.28 28.30
N GLY A 270 -0.28 7.23 28.90
CA GLY A 270 -1.66 6.83 28.71
C GLY A 270 -1.85 6.01 27.41
N GLY A 271 -2.90 5.20 27.37
CA GLY A 271 -3.20 4.34 26.22
C GLY A 271 -3.81 2.99 26.62
N GLN A 272 -4.07 2.14 25.62
CA GLN A 272 -4.52 0.77 25.88
C GLN A 272 -3.37 -0.06 26.48
N PRO A 273 -3.62 -0.83 27.55
CA PRO A 273 -2.60 -1.71 28.10
C PRO A 273 -2.19 -2.80 27.11
N TYR A 274 -0.88 -2.95 26.89
CA TYR A 274 -0.33 -4.04 26.10
C TYR A 274 -0.26 -5.31 26.95
N THR A 275 -0.71 -6.44 26.42
CA THR A 275 -0.66 -7.72 27.14
C THR A 275 0.22 -8.71 26.41
N THR A 276 1.17 -9.30 27.13
CA THR A 276 2.12 -10.29 26.58
C THR A 276 2.18 -11.53 27.45
N THR A 277 2.60 -12.62 26.83
CA THR A 277 2.93 -13.87 27.50
C THR A 277 4.36 -14.23 27.12
N LEU A 278 5.25 -14.27 28.11
CA LEU A 278 6.67 -14.57 27.93
C LEU A 278 7.08 -15.73 28.85
N PRO A 279 8.08 -16.54 28.48
CA PRO A 279 8.56 -17.60 29.34
C PRO A 279 9.18 -17.02 30.62
N SER A 280 9.07 -17.74 31.73
CA SER A 280 9.53 -17.24 33.03
C SER A 280 11.03 -16.99 33.13
N ASP A 281 11.81 -17.68 32.28
CA ASP A 281 13.25 -17.52 32.17
C ASP A 281 13.67 -16.39 31.21
N ALA A 282 12.73 -15.75 30.50
CA ALA A 282 13.02 -14.60 29.64
C ALA A 282 13.57 -13.43 30.47
N PRO A 283 14.54 -12.67 29.93
CA PRO A 283 15.01 -11.44 30.56
C PRO A 283 13.98 -10.31 30.41
N LEU A 284 13.95 -9.37 31.37
CA LEU A 284 13.11 -8.16 31.28
C LEU A 284 13.39 -7.33 30.00
N ARG A 285 14.59 -7.46 29.41
CA ARG A 285 14.92 -6.88 28.10
C ARG A 285 13.97 -7.33 26.97
N GLU A 286 13.52 -8.57 26.95
CA GLU A 286 12.61 -9.07 25.91
C GLU A 286 11.23 -8.35 25.97
N VAL A 287 10.82 -7.93 27.18
CA VAL A 287 9.63 -7.07 27.37
C VAL A 287 9.84 -5.69 26.75
N ALA A 288 11.06 -5.14 26.85
CA ALA A 288 11.41 -3.86 26.25
C ALA A 288 11.41 -3.94 24.72
N GLU A 289 11.98 -5.00 24.16
CA GLU A 289 12.00 -5.26 22.71
C GLU A 289 10.58 -5.43 22.15
N PHE A 290 9.71 -6.13 22.90
CA PHE A 290 8.30 -6.25 22.52
C PHE A 290 7.58 -4.90 22.45
N LEU A 291 7.83 -4.01 23.44
CA LEU A 291 7.22 -2.67 23.44
C LEU A 291 7.79 -1.77 22.36
N ALA A 292 9.10 -1.85 22.10
CA ALA A 292 9.72 -1.13 20.99
C ALA A 292 9.17 -1.59 19.63
N GLY A 293 8.82 -2.87 19.50
CA GLY A 293 8.12 -3.39 18.31
C GLY A 293 6.66 -2.95 18.18
N GLN A 294 6.00 -2.57 19.27
CA GLN A 294 4.59 -2.15 19.28
C GLN A 294 4.37 -0.64 19.31
N SER A 295 5.36 0.13 19.76
CA SER A 295 5.26 1.58 19.90
C SER A 295 6.53 2.25 19.39
N LEU A 296 6.39 3.10 18.38
CA LEU A 296 7.50 3.83 17.75
C LEU A 296 8.09 4.92 18.67
N THR A 297 7.42 5.21 19.79
CA THR A 297 7.81 6.22 20.78
C THR A 297 8.67 5.65 21.91
N VAL A 298 8.89 4.33 21.94
CA VAL A 298 9.60 3.64 23.02
C VAL A 298 10.85 2.99 22.44
N ASP A 299 12.01 3.39 22.96
CA ASP A 299 13.28 2.77 22.63
C ASP A 299 13.76 1.89 23.79
N VAL A 300 14.40 0.76 23.44
CA VAL A 300 14.85 -0.27 24.37
C VAL A 300 15.84 0.28 25.40
N ASP A 301 16.66 1.25 25.01
CA ASP A 301 17.71 1.83 25.86
C ASP A 301 17.22 2.96 26.77
N THR A 302 16.06 3.53 26.51
CA THR A 302 15.56 4.72 27.24
C THR A 302 14.33 4.45 28.10
N ILE A 303 13.66 3.30 27.91
CA ILE A 303 12.49 2.92 28.68
C ILE A 303 12.83 2.53 30.13
N SER A 304 12.04 3.04 31.08
CA SER A 304 12.06 2.61 32.48
C SER A 304 10.79 1.85 32.83
N PHE A 305 10.94 0.73 33.54
CA PHE A 305 9.81 -0.07 34.04
C PHE A 305 9.64 0.09 35.54
N ALA A 306 8.38 0.20 35.99
CA ALA A 306 8.02 0.13 37.40
C ALA A 306 6.90 -0.88 37.63
N GLN A 307 6.98 -1.68 38.70
CA GLN A 307 5.86 -2.51 39.15
C GLN A 307 4.73 -1.64 39.70
N HIS A 308 3.49 -2.05 39.46
CA HIS A 308 2.32 -1.37 40.02
C HIS A 308 2.24 -1.51 41.55
N PHE A 309 2.52 -2.71 42.09
CA PHE A 309 2.48 -2.98 43.53
C PHE A 309 3.26 -4.26 43.90
N PRO A 310 4.20 -4.24 44.87
CA PRO A 310 4.84 -3.07 45.49
C PRO A 310 5.55 -2.20 44.43
N ARG A 311 5.65 -0.89 44.65
CA ARG A 311 6.27 0.02 43.68
C ARG A 311 7.79 -0.21 43.64
N LYS A 312 8.24 -1.09 42.75
CA LYS A 312 9.66 -1.33 42.46
C LYS A 312 9.98 -0.78 41.07
N ALA A 313 10.86 0.22 41.01
CA ALA A 313 11.42 0.68 39.75
C ALA A 313 12.59 -0.24 39.36
N PHE A 314 12.60 -0.69 38.11
CA PHE A 314 13.68 -1.50 37.56
C PHE A 314 14.75 -0.61 36.94
N SER A 315 15.98 -0.86 37.34
CA SER A 315 17.16 -0.21 36.77
C SER A 315 17.70 -1.01 35.60
N ARG A 316 18.64 -0.46 34.82
CA ARG A 316 19.31 -1.17 33.71
C ARG A 316 19.93 -2.52 34.14
N ALA A 317 20.36 -2.64 35.40
CA ALA A 317 20.91 -3.88 35.96
C ALA A 317 19.86 -4.99 36.18
N ASP A 318 18.58 -4.64 36.18
CA ASP A 318 17.48 -5.60 36.29
C ASP A 318 17.02 -6.12 34.93
N PHE A 319 17.41 -5.47 33.82
CA PHE A 319 17.07 -5.91 32.46
C PHE A 319 17.71 -7.25 32.07
N SER A 320 18.82 -7.61 32.71
CA SER A 320 19.50 -8.90 32.52
C SER A 320 18.96 -10.03 33.39
N LYS A 321 18.10 -9.72 34.37
CA LYS A 321 17.50 -10.73 35.27
C LYS A 321 16.24 -11.31 34.64
N SER A 322 15.94 -12.56 34.97
CA SER A 322 14.75 -13.25 34.46
C SER A 322 13.47 -12.71 35.11
N LEU A 323 12.34 -12.85 34.43
CA LEU A 323 11.03 -12.49 34.96
C LEU A 323 10.70 -13.24 36.26
N ARG A 324 11.23 -14.46 36.42
CA ARG A 324 11.17 -15.26 37.65
C ARG A 324 11.95 -14.63 38.81
N GLU A 325 13.20 -14.21 38.59
CA GLU A 325 14.04 -13.57 39.61
C GLU A 325 13.47 -12.23 40.08
N LEU A 326 12.77 -11.52 39.20
CA LEU A 326 12.12 -10.25 39.51
C LEU A 326 10.74 -10.40 40.16
N GLY A 327 10.25 -11.63 40.34
CA GLY A 327 8.95 -11.93 40.96
C GLY A 327 7.76 -11.50 40.10
N LEU A 328 7.90 -11.53 38.77
CA LEU A 328 6.83 -11.16 37.81
C LEU A 328 5.97 -12.37 37.40
N THR A 329 6.22 -13.55 37.98
CA THR A 329 5.47 -14.80 37.81
C THR A 329 4.34 -14.94 38.84
N PRO A 330 3.16 -15.49 38.50
CA PRO A 330 2.64 -15.87 37.17
C PRO A 330 2.10 -14.71 36.34
N SER A 331 1.78 -13.58 36.97
CA SER A 331 1.21 -12.43 36.30
C SER A 331 1.65 -11.13 36.96
N ALA A 332 2.01 -10.14 36.16
CA ALA A 332 2.46 -8.85 36.66
C ALA A 332 1.92 -7.68 35.82
N VAL A 333 1.78 -6.53 36.48
CA VAL A 333 1.44 -5.25 35.83
C VAL A 333 2.65 -4.34 35.91
N LEU A 334 3.19 -3.96 34.76
CA LEU A 334 4.32 -3.05 34.62
C LEU A 334 3.84 -1.71 34.08
N ILE A 335 4.40 -0.63 34.59
CA ILE A 335 4.25 0.72 34.08
C ILE A 335 5.54 1.05 33.32
N ALA A 336 5.42 1.25 32.03
CA ALA A 336 6.49 1.68 31.15
C ALA A 336 6.50 3.20 31.05
N THR A 337 7.62 3.82 31.38
CA THR A 337 7.81 5.26 31.27
C THR A 337 8.86 5.50 30.18
N PRO A 338 8.50 6.09 29.02
CA PRO A 338 9.49 6.54 28.07
C PRO A 338 10.32 7.69 28.69
N PRO A 339 11.52 7.97 28.16
CA PRO A 339 12.40 9.02 28.68
C PRO A 339 11.76 10.41 28.68
#